data_AF-A0A7K7UJB8-F1
#
_entry.id   AF-A0A7K7UJB8-F1
#
_cell.length_a   1.000
_cell.length_b   1.000
_cell.length_c   1.000
_cell.angle_alpha   90.00
_cell.angle_beta   90.00
_cell.angle_gamma   90.00
#
_symmetry.space_group_name_H-M   'P 1'
#
loop_
_entity.id
_entity.type
_entity.pdbx_description
1 polymer ?
#
loop_
_entity_poly.entity_id
_entity_poly.type
_entity_poly.pdbx_seq_one_letter_code
_entity_poly.pdbx_strand_id
1 'polypeptide(L)'
;FKQKQVLTIHQRIHVGERPFACTHCNKTFRDKQALTIHQRVHTAERPFTCTLCPKTFKYKNALTVHQRVHTGEKPYKCDECGKT
;
A
#
# COMPACT_ATOMS: atom_id res chain seq x y z
N PHE A 1 -16.55 9.26 -8.10
CA PHE A 1 -15.32 10.06 -7.88
C PHE A 1 -15.70 11.46 -7.46
N LYS A 2 -15.16 11.99 -6.34
CA LYS A 2 -15.47 13.37 -5.88
C LYS A 2 -14.66 14.46 -6.58
N GLN A 3 -13.52 14.11 -7.18
CA GLN A 3 -12.61 15.04 -7.87
C GLN A 3 -12.28 14.51 -9.27
N LYS A 4 -12.21 15.40 -10.27
CA LYS A 4 -11.91 15.06 -11.66
C LYS A 4 -10.55 14.37 -11.83
N GLN A 5 -9.51 14.85 -11.13
CA GLN A 5 -8.18 14.24 -11.18
C GLN A 5 -8.19 12.76 -10.76
N VAL A 6 -8.96 12.40 -9.72
CA VAL A 6 -9.06 11.02 -9.24
C VAL A 6 -9.79 10.15 -10.28
N LEU A 7 -10.80 10.69 -10.95
CA LEU A 7 -11.46 9.99 -12.07
C LEU A 7 -10.49 9.76 -13.24
N THR A 8 -9.69 10.76 -13.62
CA THR A 8 -8.70 10.62 -14.70
C THR A 8 -7.65 9.56 -14.38
N ILE A 9 -7.10 9.55 -13.15
CA ILE A 9 -6.16 8.50 -12.73
C ILE A 9 -6.84 7.13 -12.73
N HIS A 10 -8.10 7.03 -12.29
CA HIS A 10 -8.85 5.78 -12.35
C HIS A 10 -9.06 5.28 -13.77
N GLN A 11 -9.34 6.16 -14.74
CA GLN A 11 -9.54 5.76 -16.13
C GLN A 11 -8.32 5.06 -16.74
N ARG A 12 -7.10 5.39 -16.28
CA ARG A 12 -5.85 4.71 -16.67
C ARG A 12 -5.88 3.20 -16.43
N ILE A 13 -6.70 2.73 -15.49
CA ILE A 13 -6.84 1.30 -15.20
C ILE A 13 -7.47 0.57 -16.38
N HIS A 14 -8.49 1.17 -17.01
CA HIS A 14 -9.24 0.55 -18.10
C HIS A 14 -8.42 0.51 -19.39
N VAL A 15 -7.65 1.56 -19.67
CA VAL A 15 -6.83 1.66 -20.88
C VAL A 15 -5.40 1.11 -20.70
N GLY A 16 -5.03 0.72 -19.48
CA GLY A 16 -3.68 0.21 -19.18
C GLY A 16 -2.56 1.25 -19.17
N GLU A 17 -2.88 2.55 -19.16
CA GLU A 17 -1.89 3.64 -19.19
C GLU A 17 -1.06 3.66 -17.89
N ARG A 18 0.27 3.66 -18.02
CA ARG A 18 1.21 3.71 -16.90
C ARG A 18 2.37 4.68 -17.20
N PRO A 19 2.12 6.00 -17.11
CA PRO A 19 3.06 6.99 -17.59
C PRO A 19 4.30 7.18 -16.71
N PHE A 20 4.33 6.61 -15.50
CA PHE A 20 5.42 6.81 -14.54
C PHE A 20 6.34 5.58 -14.49
N ALA A 21 7.55 5.69 -15.02
CA ALA A 21 8.54 4.61 -15.03
C ALA A 21 9.53 4.73 -13.86
N CYS A 22 9.91 3.58 -13.29
CA CYS A 22 11.01 3.50 -12.33
C CYS A 22 12.36 3.44 -13.05
N THR A 23 13.27 4.36 -12.72
CA THR A 23 14.60 4.44 -13.32
C THR A 23 15.53 3.27 -12.96
N HIS A 24 15.27 2.57 -11.85
CA HIS A 24 16.12 1.44 -11.42
C HIS A 24 15.74 0.10 -12.07
N CYS A 25 14.48 -0.11 -12.44
CA CYS A 25 14.00 -1.42 -12.90
C CYS A 25 12.97 -1.37 -14.03
N ASN A 26 12.75 -0.19 -14.63
CA ASN A 26 11.83 0.08 -15.74
C ASN A 26 10.36 -0.31 -15.51
N LYS A 27 9.96 -0.69 -14.28
CA LYS A 27 8.56 -0.93 -13.94
C LYS A 27 7.76 0.37 -14.04
N THR A 28 6.55 0.28 -14.61
CA THR A 28 5.68 1.43 -14.83
C THR A 28 4.46 1.45 -13.89
N PHE A 29 4.01 2.66 -13.56
CA PHE A 29 2.96 2.95 -12.58
C PHE A 29 1.93 3.95 -13.13
N ARG A 30 0.71 3.86 -12.60
CA ARG A 30 -0.46 4.67 -13.02
C ARG A 30 -0.39 6.12 -12.53
N ASP A 31 0.28 6.35 -11.39
CA ASP A 31 0.46 7.65 -10.78
C ASP A 31 1.84 7.78 -10.10
N LYS A 32 2.21 9.02 -9.78
CA LYS A 32 3.48 9.36 -9.13
C LYS A 32 3.59 8.77 -7.72
N GLN A 33 2.49 8.71 -6.98
CA GLN A 33 2.48 8.19 -5.61
C GLN A 33 2.85 6.71 -5.58
N ALA A 34 2.29 5.91 -6.48
CA ALA A 34 2.61 4.50 -6.65
C ALA A 34 4.08 4.29 -7.03
N LEU A 35 4.63 5.14 -7.90
CA LEU A 35 6.07 5.11 -8.22
C LEU A 35 6.94 5.43 -6.99
N THR A 36 6.63 6.50 -6.24
CA THR A 36 7.39 6.87 -5.03
C THR A 36 7.34 5.76 -3.97
N ILE A 37 6.17 5.18 -3.76
CA ILE A 37 6.00 4.05 -2.84
C ILE A 37 6.80 2.82 -3.31
N HIS A 38 6.82 2.57 -4.62
CA HIS A 38 7.62 1.51 -5.21
C HIS A 38 9.11 1.73 -4.99
N GLN A 39 9.62 2.96 -5.17
CA GLN A 39 11.06 3.26 -5.05
C GLN A 39 11.67 2.83 -3.71
N ARG A 40 10.86 2.76 -2.63
CA ARG A 40 11.28 2.21 -1.34
C ARG A 40 11.77 0.76 -1.39
N VAL A 41 11.46 0.02 -2.45
CA VAL A 41 12.02 -1.34 -2.64
C VAL A 41 13.49 -1.32 -2.97
N HIS A 42 13.98 -0.26 -3.60
CA HIS A 42 15.37 -0.10 -3.99
C HIS A 42 16.19 0.52 -2.86
N THR A 43 15.61 1.46 -2.11
CA THR A 43 16.31 2.17 -1.02
C THR A 43 16.26 1.43 0.32
N ALA A 44 15.49 0.34 0.42
CA ALA A 44 15.18 -0.35 1.67
C ALA A 44 14.59 0.56 2.79
N GLU A 45 14.07 1.73 2.43
CA GLU A 45 13.46 2.67 3.38
C GLU A 45 12.22 2.05 4.05
N ARG A 46 12.17 2.14 5.39
CA ARG A 46 11.07 1.65 6.22
C ARG A 46 10.62 2.74 7.19
N PRO A 47 9.87 3.75 6.70
CA PRO A 47 9.56 4.94 7.50
C PRO A 47 8.52 4.68 8.60
N PHE A 48 7.86 3.51 8.61
CA PHE A 48 6.80 3.20 9.56
C PHE A 48 7.31 2.26 10.64
N THR A 49 7.51 2.79 11.84
CA THR A 49 7.98 2.02 13.01
C THR A 49 6.81 1.63 13.90
N CYS A 50 6.84 0.40 14.41
CA CYS A 50 5.89 -0.04 15.43
C CYS A 50 6.23 0.60 16.77
N THR A 51 5.21 1.08 17.49
CA THR A 51 5.39 1.69 18.81
C THR A 51 5.56 0.66 19.93
N LEU A 52 5.18 -0.59 19.69
CA LEU A 52 5.18 -1.68 20.68
C LEU A 52 6.38 -2.62 20.53
N CYS A 53 7.12 -2.54 19.43
CA CYS A 53 8.30 -3.39 19.17
C CYS A 53 9.22 -2.72 18.13
N PRO A 54 10.49 -3.15 17.99
CA PRO A 54 11.44 -2.48 17.10
C PRO A 54 11.21 -2.74 15.59
N LYS A 55 10.12 -3.40 15.20
CA LYS A 55 9.85 -3.73 13.79
C LYS A 55 9.47 -2.48 12.99
N THR A 56 10.06 -2.38 11.78
CA THR A 56 9.80 -1.31 10.83
C THR A 56 9.23 -1.84 9.51
N PHE A 57 8.41 -1.03 8.86
CA PHE A 57 7.63 -1.38 7.68
C PHE A 57 7.77 -0.34 6.57
N LYS A 58 7.69 -0.82 5.32
CA LYS A 58 7.73 0.01 4.11
C LYS A 58 6.44 0.77 3.85
N TYR A 59 5.32 0.22 4.30
CA TYR A 59 3.97 0.71 4.04
C TYR A 59 3.18 0.86 5.33
N LYS A 60 2.34 1.90 5.42
CA LYS A 60 1.52 2.19 6.60
C LYS A 60 0.52 1.07 6.88
N ASN A 61 -0.14 0.54 5.86
CA ASN A 61 -1.08 -0.56 6.00
C ASN A 61 -0.41 -1.83 6.54
N ALA A 62 0.85 -2.10 6.17
CA ALA A 62 1.61 -3.21 6.73
C ALA A 62 1.87 -3.03 8.23
N LEU A 63 2.19 -1.81 8.67
CA LEU A 63 2.27 -1.49 10.10
C LEU A 63 0.91 -1.66 10.80
N THR A 64 -0.18 -1.14 10.23
CA THR A 64 -1.52 -1.26 10.81
C THR A 64 -1.94 -2.72 10.97
N VAL A 65 -1.72 -3.56 9.96
CA VAL A 65 -1.98 -5.00 10.05
C VAL A 65 -1.07 -5.65 11.09
N HIS A 66 0.21 -5.28 11.13
CA HIS A 66 1.13 -5.77 12.15
C HIS A 66 0.67 -5.41 13.57
N GLN A 67 0.16 -4.20 13.82
CA GLN A 67 -0.28 -3.80 15.16
C GLN A 67 -1.36 -4.72 15.73
N ARG A 68 -2.14 -5.39 14.87
CA ARG A 68 -3.15 -6.38 15.28
C ARG A 68 -2.57 -7.58 16.00
N VAL A 69 -1.30 -7.93 15.77
CA VAL A 69 -0.65 -9.01 16.54
C VAL A 69 -0.41 -8.64 18.00
N HIS A 70 -0.34 -7.35 18.31
CA HIS A 70 -0.20 -6.86 19.68
C HIS A 70 -1.55 -6.65 20.36
N THR A 71 -2.55 -6.17 19.61
CA THR A 71 -3.89 -5.91 20.15
C THR A 71 -4.78 -7.15 20.18
N GLY A 72 -4.45 -8.19 19.41
CA GLY A 72 -5.32 -9.36 19.21
C GLY A 72 -6.57 -9.07 18.38
N GLU A 73 -6.65 -7.91 17.73
CA GLU A 73 -7.81 -7.52 16.91
C GLU A 73 -8.00 -8.48 15.73
N LYS A 74 -9.21 -9.03 15.60
CA LYS A 74 -9.61 -9.88 14.48
C LYS A 74 -10.83 -9.28 13.77
N PRO A 75 -10.62 -8.41 12.76
CA PRO A 75 -11.69 -7.63 12.14
C PRO A 75 -12.58 -8.45 11.21
N TYR A 76 -12.07 -9.58 10.73
CA TYR A 76 -12.75 -10.41 9.76
C TYR A 76 -13.38 -11.59 10.48
N LYS A 77 -14.67 -11.77 10.30
CA LYS A 77 -15.44 -12.88 10.85
C LYS A 77 -16.05 -13.65 9.68
N CYS A 78 -16.04 -14.97 9.76
CA CYS A 78 -16.80 -15.82 8.87
C CYS A 78 -18.27 -15.80 9.29
N ASP A 79 -19.16 -15.41 8.37
CA ASP A 79 -20.61 -15.38 8.66
C ASP A 79 -21.22 -16.78 8.77
N GLU A 80 -20.64 -17.78 8.11
CA GLU A 80 -21.15 -19.16 8.12
C GLU A 80 -20.81 -19.92 9.41
N CYS A 81 -19.57 -19.79 9.92
CA CYS A 81 -19.11 -20.54 11.09
C CYS A 81 -18.73 -19.67 12.29
N GLY A 82 -18.85 -18.34 12.19
CA GLY A 82 -18.60 -17.40 13.27
C GLY A 82 -17.14 -17.20 13.68
N LYS A 83 -16.20 -17.94 13.06
CA LYS A 83 -14.77 -17.87 13.39
C LYS A 83 -14.15 -16.55 12.94
N THR A 84 -13.26 -16.03 13.77
CA THR A 84 -12.44 -14.83 13.56
C THR A 84 -10.96 -15.16 13.45
#